data_AF-A0A941LP73-F1
#
_entry.id   AF-A0A941LP73-F1
#
_cell.length_a   1.000
_cell.length_b   1.000
_cell.length_c   1.000
_cell.angle_alpha   90.00
_cell.angle_beta   90.00
_cell.angle_gamma   90.00
#
_symmetry.space_group_name_H-M   'P 1'
#
loop_
_entity.id
_entity.type
_entity.pdbx_description
1 polymer ?
#
loop_
_entity_poly.entity_id
_entity_poly.type
_entity_poly.pdbx_seq_one_letter_code
_entity_poly.pdbx_strand_id
1 'polypeptide(L)' 'MQVIIDEVISRVRAIDGRSALAPETLRAIVDTVLAAVREEMAHDQRVMRERTSSTEAGREHQ' A
#
# COMPACT_ATOMS: atom_id res chain seq x y z
N MET A 1 2.26 12.57 -0.10
CA MET A 1 2.52 11.34 -0.87
C MET A 1 3.60 11.55 -1.92
N GLN A 2 3.49 12.57 -2.77
CA GLN A 2 4.49 12.89 -3.81
C GLN A 2 5.90 13.10 -3.25
N VAL A 3 6.03 13.82 -2.12
CA VAL A 3 7.30 14.00 -1.39
C VAL A 3 7.95 12.67 -0.98
N ILE A 4 7.15 11.67 -0.59
CA ILE A 4 7.65 10.35 -0.17
C ILE A 4 8.18 9.58 -1.38
N ILE A 5 7.49 9.68 -2.52
CA ILE A 5 7.90 9.04 -3.78
C ILE A 5 9.22 9.62 -4.25
N ASP A 6 9.35 10.95 -4.25
CA ASP A 6 10.58 11.64 -4.66
C ASP A 6 11.76 11.28 -3.73
N GLU A 7 11.52 11.11 -2.43
CA GLU A 7 12.53 10.67 -1.47
C GLU A 7 12.96 9.20 -1.68
N VAL A 8 12.01 8.31 -1.97
CA VAL A 8 12.30 6.90 -2.31
C VAL A 8 13.12 6.81 -3.59
N ILE A 9 12.74 7.55 -4.64
CA ILE A 9 13.48 7.62 -5.90
C ILE A 9 14.90 8.11 -5.66
N SER A 10 15.07 9.15 -4.84
CA SER A 10 16.37 9.70 -4.48
C SER A 10 17.26 8.68 -3.77
N ARG A 11 16.72 7.94 -2.79
CA ARG A 11 17.45 6.88 -2.08
C ARG A 11 17.83 5.71 -2.99
N VAL A 12 16.92 5.26 -3.85
CA VAL A 12 17.20 4.18 -4.80
C VAL A 12 18.33 4.60 -5.75
N ARG A 13 18.32 5.83 -6.26
CA ARG A 13 19.41 6.36 -7.10
C ARG A 13 20.73 6.47 -6.36
N ALA A 14 20.71 6.90 -5.10
CA ALA A 14 21.92 7.02 -4.28
C ALA A 14 22.59 5.68 -3.99
N ILE A 15 21.80 4.60 -3.88
CA ILE A 15 22.30 3.24 -3.62
C ILE A 15 22.75 2.55 -4.92
N ASP A 16 21.99 2.69 -6.00
CA ASP A 16 22.27 1.98 -7.26
C ASP A 16 23.39 2.65 -8.06
N GLY A 17 23.69 3.93 -7.80
CA GLY A 17 24.82 4.71 -8.36
C GLY A 17 24.74 4.97 -9.87
N ARG A 18 24.04 4.13 -10.61
CA ARG A 18 23.84 4.11 -12.06
C ARG A 18 22.54 3.36 -12.37
N SER A 19 21.43 3.83 -11.79
CA SER A 19 20.12 3.19 -11.94
C SER A 19 19.86 2.75 -13.38
N ALA A 20 19.70 1.44 -13.59
CA ALA A 20 19.35 0.88 -14.91
C ALA A 20 17.96 1.33 -15.39
N LEU A 21 17.14 1.85 -14.46
CA LEU A 21 15.80 2.32 -14.73
C LEU A 21 15.75 3.85 -14.79
N ALA A 22 15.00 4.36 -15.76
CA ALA A 22 14.68 5.78 -15.84
C ALA A 22 13.83 6.20 -14.62
N PRO A 23 14.00 7.44 -14.10
CA PRO A 23 13.31 7.88 -12.88
C PRO A 23 11.78 7.83 -13.00
N GLU A 24 11.24 8.05 -14.20
CA GLU A 24 9.82 7.88 -14.52
C GLU A 24 9.34 6.43 -14.37
N THR A 25 10.17 5.45 -14.76
CA THR A 25 9.87 4.02 -14.56
C THR A 25 9.85 3.67 -13.08
N LEU A 26 10.83 4.19 -12.32
CA LEU A 26 10.88 3.98 -10.88
C LEU A 26 9.67 4.59 -10.17
N ARG A 27 9.23 5.78 -10.61
CA ARG A 27 8.01 6.43 -10.12
C ARG A 27 6.78 5.57 -10.35
N ALA A 28 6.60 5.04 -11.58
CA ALA A 28 5.48 4.16 -11.90
C ALA A 28 5.47 2.88 -11.06
N ILE A 29 6.65 2.29 -10.79
CA ILE A 29 6.78 1.13 -9.90
C ILE A 29 6.34 1.49 -8.48
N VAL A 30 6.87 2.59 -7.92
CA VAL A 30 6.53 3.03 -6.56
C VAL A 30 5.03 3.31 -6.44
N ASP A 31 4.44 4.00 -7.42
CA ASP A 31 3.00 4.29 -7.44
C ASP A 31 2.15 3.02 -7.46
N THR A 32 2.56 2.02 -8.26
CA THR A 32 1.88 0.73 -8.38
C THR A 32 1.95 -0.07 -7.08
N VAL A 33 3.13 -0.15 -6.46
CA VAL A 33 3.32 -0.85 -5.18
C VAL A 33 2.50 -0.19 -4.07
N LEU A 34 2.53 1.15 -4.00
CA LEU A 34 1.74 1.88 -3.01
C LEU A 34 0.24 1.72 -3.21
N ALA A 35 -0.24 1.59 -4.45
CA ALA A 35 -1.64 1.31 -4.73
C ALA A 35 -2.05 -0.08 -4.22
N ALA A 36 -1.26 -1.12 -4.51
CA ALA A 36 -1.50 -2.47 -4.03
C ALA A 36 -1.53 -2.55 -2.49
N VAL A 37 -0.55 -1.93 -1.81
CA VAL A 37 -0.52 -1.91 -0.33
C VAL A 37 -1.76 -1.24 0.25
N ARG A 38 -2.24 -0.14 -0.36
CA ARG A 38 -3.47 0.53 0.11
C ARG A 38 -4.71 -0.35 -0.07
N GLU A 39 -4.78 -1.09 -1.17
CA GLU A 39 -5.88 -2.02 -1.43
C GLU A 39 -5.92 -3.15 -0.41
N GLU A 40 -4.76 -3.73 -0.09
CA GLU A 40 -4.62 -4.78 0.93
C GLU A 40 -5.03 -4.26 2.33
N MET A 41 -4.55 -3.08 2.73
CA MET A 41 -4.96 -2.47 4.00
C MET A 41 -6.47 -2.17 4.05
N ALA A 42 -7.06 -1.73 2.95
CA ALA A 42 -8.50 -1.49 2.87
C ALA A 42 -9.30 -2.79 2.93
N HIS A 43 -8.79 -3.86 2.33
CA HIS A 43 -9.35 -5.21 2.41
C HIS A 43 -9.35 -5.71 3.85
N ASP A 44 -8.21 -5.64 4.55
CA ASP A 44 -8.09 -6.06 5.95
C ASP A 44 -9.08 -5.33 6.86
N GLN A 45 -9.21 -4.01 6.68
CA GLN A 45 -10.19 -3.21 7.43
C GLN A 45 -11.64 -3.59 7.14
N ARG A 46 -11.96 -4.05 5.93
CA ARG A 46 -13.29 -4.57 5.58
C ARG A 46 -13.55 -5.91 6.24
N VAL A 47 -12.60 -6.84 6.11
CA VAL A 47 -12.70 -8.19 6.71
C VAL A 47 -12.88 -8.08 8.23
N MET A 48 -12.14 -7.18 8.89
CA MET A 48 -12.31 -6.97 10.33
C MET A 48 -13.70 -6.44 10.66
N ARG A 49 -14.23 -5.45 9.91
CA ARG A 49 -15.60 -4.93 10.13
C ARG A 49 -16.69 -5.98 9.93
N GLU A 50 -16.55 -6.82 8.89
CA GLU A 50 -17.50 -7.91 8.60
C GLU A 50 -17.48 -9.00 9.69
N ARG A 51 -16.32 -9.25 10.31
CA ARG A 51 -16.19 -10.18 11.44
C ARG A 51 -16.87 -9.65 12.69
N THR A 52 -16.70 -8.37 13.02
CA THR A 52 -17.31 -7.79 14.23
C THR A 52 -18.84 -7.80 14.15
N SER A 53 -19.41 -7.42 12.99
CA SER A 53 -20.87 -7.41 12.80
C SER A 53 -21.49 -8.80 12.81
N SER A 54 -20.77 -9.82 12.32
CA SER A 54 -21.24 -11.21 12.37
C SER A 54 -21.29 -11.79 13.79
N THR A 55 -20.39 -11.38 14.68
CA THR A 55 -20.41 -11.79 16.09
C THR A 55 -21.48 -11.09 16.94
N GLU A 56 -21.96 -9.91 16.53
CA GLU A 56 -23.07 -9.22 17.20
C GLU A 56 -24.43 -9.81 16.78
N ALA A 57 -24.62 -10.09 15.49
CA ALA A 57 -25.84 -10.75 14.98
C ALA A 57 -26.04 -12.17 15.57
N GLY A 58 -24.96 -12.87 15.92
CA GLY A 58 -25.04 -14.19 16.57
C GLY A 58 -25.39 -14.16 18.06
N ARG A 59 -25.30 -12.99 18.73
CA ARG A 59 -25.62 -12.85 20.17
C ARG A 59 -27.07 -12.45 20.45
N GLU A 60 -27.80 -11.93 19.46
CA GLU A 60 -29.20 -11.54 19.63
C GLU A 60 -30.20 -12.72 19.51
N HIS A 61 -29.71 -13.91 19.14
CA HIS A 61 -30.53 -15.12 18.94
C HIS A 61 -30.31 -16.24 19.97
N GLN A 62 -29.66 -15.97 21.11
CA GLN A 62 -29.43 -16.96 22.18
C GLN A 62 -30.19 -16.65 23.46
#